data_AF-A0A529M5C6-F1
#
_entry.id   AF-A0A529M5C6-F1
#
_cell.length_a   1.000
_cell.length_b   1.000
_cell.length_c   1.000
_cell.angle_alpha   90.00
_cell.angle_beta   90.00
_cell.angle_gamma   90.00
#
_symmetry.space_group_name_H-M   'P 1'
#
loop_
_entity.id
_entity.type
_entity.pdbx_description
1 polymer ?
#
loop_
_entity_poly.entity_id
_entity_poly.type
_entity_poly.pdbx_seq_one_letter_code
_entity_poly.pdbx_strand_id
1 'polypeptide(L)' 'RQRAWLAPADAAMLIDEPDLSTLVKTLKLPQPLQVDQA' A
#
# COMPACT_ATOMS: atom_id res chain seq x y z
N ARG A 1 -11.65 19.09 4.77
CA ARG A 1 -10.20 18.94 4.52
C ARG A 1 -9.95 17.51 4.05
N GLN A 2 -9.76 17.28 2.75
CA GLN A 2 -9.36 15.96 2.24
C GLN A 2 -7.86 15.76 2.51
N ARG A 3 -7.49 14.62 3.08
CA ARG A 3 -6.08 14.25 3.22
C ARG A 3 -5.70 13.51 1.95
N ALA A 4 -4.78 14.06 1.16
CA ALA A 4 -4.13 13.31 0.10
C ALA A 4 -3.18 12.31 0.76
N TRP A 5 -3.37 11.03 0.47
CA TRP A 5 -2.46 9.97 0.92
C TRP A 5 -1.46 9.70 -0.19
N LEU A 6 -0.22 9.39 0.18
CA LEU A 6 0.83 9.01 -0.77
C LEU A 6 0.57 7.59 -1.28
N ALA A 7 1.02 7.31 -2.51
CA ALA A 7 1.07 5.94 -2.99
C ALA A 7 2.10 5.14 -2.16
N PRO A 8 1.93 3.81 -2.00
CA PRO A 8 2.85 2.99 -1.20
C PRO A 8 4.32 3.10 -1.64
N ALA A 9 4.57 3.20 -2.96
CA ALA A 9 5.91 3.38 -3.50
C ALA A 9 6.57 4.68 -3.02
N ASP A 10 5.82 5.79 -3.04
CA ASP A 10 6.31 7.10 -2.60
C ASP A 10 6.50 7.14 -1.07
N ALA A 11 5.54 6.56 -0.33
CA ALA A 11 5.63 6.47 1.12
C ALA A 11 6.87 5.70 1.58
N ALA A 12 7.23 4.61 0.89
CA ALA A 12 8.38 3.79 1.25
C ALA A 12 9.73 4.47 1.03
N MET A 13 9.82 5.50 0.19
CA MET A 13 11.03 6.31 0.05
C MET A 13 11.31 7.17 1.29
N LEU A 14 10.28 7.40 2.13
CA LEU A 14 10.36 8.22 3.34
C LEU A 14 10.59 7.38 4.60
N ILE A 15 10.75 6.07 4.47
CA ILE A 15 10.98 5.14 5.58
C ILE A 15 12.47 4.83 5.64
N ASP A 16 13.11 5.21 6.73
CA ASP A 16 14.54 4.96 6.96
C ASP A 16 14.85 3.50 7.30
N GLU A 17 13.87 2.77 7.84
CA GLU A 17 14.02 1.36 8.19
C GLU A 17 13.88 0.49 6.92
N PRO A 18 14.94 -0.24 6.51
CA PRO A 18 15.01 -0.90 5.21
C PRO A 18 13.98 -2.03 5.04
N ASP A 19 13.69 -2.79 6.10
CA ASP A 19 12.77 -3.93 6.00
C ASP A 19 11.33 -3.45 5.85
N LEU A 20 10.93 -2.41 6.59
CA LEU A 20 9.63 -1.74 6.49
C LEU A 20 9.49 -1.02 5.16
N SER A 21 10.52 -0.34 4.65
CA SER A 21 10.50 0.25 3.31
C SER A 21 10.19 -0.84 2.25
N THR A 22 10.84 -2.00 2.39
CA THR A 22 10.65 -3.14 1.49
C THR A 22 9.26 -3.75 1.63
N LEU A 23 8.76 -3.89 2.84
CA LEU A 23 7.40 -4.38 3.11
C LEU A 23 6.35 -3.47 2.48
N VAL A 24 6.48 -2.16 2.66
CA VAL A 24 5.51 -1.18 2.12
C VAL A 24 5.57 -1.13 0.59
N LYS A 25 6.76 -1.25 -0.04
CA LYS A 25 6.90 -1.34 -1.50
C LYS A 25 6.24 -2.58 -2.10
N THR A 26 6.25 -3.69 -1.38
CA THR A 26 5.74 -4.98 -1.85
C THR A 26 4.30 -5.25 -1.42
N LEU A 27 3.70 -4.35 -0.64
CA LEU A 27 2.34 -4.46 -0.14
C LEU A 27 1.34 -4.46 -1.31
N LYS A 28 0.73 -5.62 -1.55
CA LYS A 28 -0.39 -5.76 -2.47
C LYS A 28 -1.66 -5.81 -1.65
N LEU A 29 -2.58 -4.90 -1.95
CA LEU A 29 -3.93 -5.02 -1.43
C LEU A 29 -4.54 -6.31 -1.99
N PRO A 30 -5.20 -7.12 -1.17
CA PRO A 30 -5.95 -8.24 -1.69
C PRO A 30 -6.94 -7.69 -2.72
N GLN A 31 -6.98 -8.29 -3.93
CA GLN A 31 -8.09 -7.99 -4.82
C GLN A 31 -9.37 -8.30 -4.03
N PRO A 32 -10.39 -7.42 -4.10
CA PRO A 32 -11.68 -7.77 -3.54
C PRO A 32 -12.06 -9.12 -4.17
N LEU A 33 -12.25 -10.13 -3.33
CA LEU A 33 -12.82 -11.40 -3.76
C LEU A 33 -14.12 -10.99 -4.47
N GLN A 34 -14.18 -11.17 -5.79
CA GLN A 34 -15.43 -11.05 -6.53
C GLN A 34 -16.33 -12.16 -5.97
N VAL A 35 -17.06 -11.81 -4.92
CA VAL A 35 -18.25 -12.54 -4.51
C VAL A 35 -19.27 -12.26 -5.59
N ASP A 36 -19.13 -12.98 -6.71
CA ASP A 36 -20.16 -13.01 -7.74
C ASP A 36 -21.45 -13.45 -7.06
N GLN A 37 -22.37 -12.50 -6.93
CA GLN A 37 -23.74 -12.74 -6.46
C GLN A 37 -24.43 -13.64 -7.49
N ALA A 38 -24.75 -14.86 -7.04
CA ALA A 38 -25.70 -15.75 -7.70
C ALA A 38 -27.14 -15.25 -7.53
#